data_AF-R6RIE4-F1
#
_entry.id   AF-R6RIE4-F1
#
_cell.length_a   1.000
_cell.length_b   1.000
_cell.length_c   1.000
_cell.angle_alpha   90.00
_cell.angle_beta   90.00
_cell.angle_gamma   90.00
#
_symmetry.space_group_name_H-M   'P 1'
#
loop_
_entity.id
_entity.type
_entity.pdbx_description
1 polymer ?
#
loop_
_entity_poly.entity_id
_entity_poly.type
_entity_poly.pdbx_seq_one_letter_code
_entity_poly.pdbx_strand_id
1 'polypeptide(L)'
;MHDIDKLISEMTLEEKAGLCSGADFWHTKKVDRLGIPDVMVSDGPHGLRKQDIDTVDPNESIKAVCFPAACATACSFDRELMLSMGETLGE
;
A
#
# COMPACT_ATOMS: atom_id res chain seq x y z
N MET A 1 -14.54 -4.26 13.97
CA MET A 1 -14.64 -3.26 12.89
C MET A 1 -14.60 -1.90 13.54
N HIS A 2 -13.74 -0.99 13.07
CA HIS A 2 -13.63 0.35 13.66
C HIS A 2 -14.90 1.17 13.35
N ASP A 3 -15.36 1.96 14.31
CA ASP A 3 -16.45 2.91 14.12
C ASP A 3 -15.88 4.19 13.48
N ILE A 4 -16.03 4.30 12.17
CA ILE A 4 -15.43 5.36 11.36
C ILE A 4 -16.06 6.72 11.67
N ASP A 5 -17.39 6.77 11.83
CA ASP A 5 -18.10 8.02 12.11
C ASP A 5 -17.71 8.59 13.48
N LYS A 6 -17.54 7.72 14.48
CA LYS A 6 -17.03 8.12 15.78
C LYS A 6 -15.62 8.68 15.69
N LEU A 7 -14.69 7.98 15.03
CA LEU A 7 -13.31 8.45 14.86
C LEU A 7 -13.26 9.82 14.17
N ILE A 8 -14.01 10.01 13.09
CA ILE A 8 -14.09 11.28 12.37
C ILE A 8 -14.68 12.40 13.26
N SER A 9 -15.66 12.08 14.11
CA SER A 9 -16.25 13.07 15.03
C SER A 9 -15.27 13.53 16.11
N GLU A 10 -14.36 12.65 16.54
CA GLU A 10 -13.36 12.93 17.56
C GLU A 10 -12.10 13.61 17.02
N MET A 11 -11.93 13.67 15.69
CA MET A 11 -10.78 14.32 15.04
C MET A 11 -10.87 15.84 15.07
N THR A 12 -9.72 16.50 15.26
CA THR A 12 -9.58 17.93 14.95
C THR A 12 -9.63 18.19 13.44
N LEU A 13 -9.77 19.46 13.05
CA LEU A 13 -9.73 19.84 11.65
C LEU A 13 -8.37 19.50 11.00
N GLU A 14 -7.29 19.69 11.75
CA GLU A 14 -5.92 19.42 11.32
C GLU A 14 -5.69 17.92 11.14
N GLU A 15 -6.22 17.07 12.02
CA GLU A 15 -6.17 15.61 11.88
C GLU A 15 -6.91 15.17 10.61
N LYS A 16 -8.11 15.72 10.34
CA LYS A 16 -8.88 15.45 9.12
C LYS A 16 -8.13 15.86 7.85
N ALA A 17 -7.66 17.11 7.81
CA ALA A 17 -6.91 17.61 6.66
C ALA A 17 -5.61 16.83 6.45
N GLY A 18 -4.96 16.43 7.55
CA GLY A 18 -3.74 15.63 7.54
C GLY A 18 -3.92 14.30 6.80
N LEU A 19 -5.00 13.57 7.10
CA LEU A 19 -5.29 12.26 6.50
C LEU A 19 -5.60 12.30 4.99
N CYS A 20 -5.79 13.48 4.40
CA CYS A 20 -5.95 13.67 2.96
C CYS A 20 -4.62 13.76 2.19
N SER A 21 -3.49 13.46 2.83
CA SER A 21 -2.14 13.52 2.23
C SER A 21 -1.23 12.46 2.85
N GLY A 22 -0.20 12.05 2.11
CA GLY A 22 0.86 11.20 2.65
C GLY A 22 1.63 11.89 3.78
N ALA A 23 2.13 11.10 4.72
CA ALA A 23 3.17 11.52 5.65
C ALA A 23 4.52 11.64 4.92
N ASP A 24 4.76 10.71 4.00
CA ASP A 24 5.91 10.67 3.10
C ASP A 24 5.50 10.00 1.77
N PHE A 25 6.47 9.50 0.99
CA PHE A 25 6.22 8.82 -0.29
C PHE A 25 5.42 7.53 -0.17
N TRP A 26 5.48 6.86 0.97
CA TRP A 26 5.01 5.49 1.17
C TRP A 26 4.04 5.33 2.34
N HIS A 27 3.82 6.33 3.18
CA HIS A 27 2.99 6.19 4.39
C HIS A 27 1.87 7.22 4.44
N THR A 28 0.70 6.80 4.95
CA THR A 28 -0.36 7.72 5.37
C THR A 28 0.01 8.40 6.69
N LYS A 29 -0.67 9.50 7.03
CA LYS A 29 -0.52 10.09 8.37
C LYS A 29 -1.24 9.25 9.43
N LYS A 30 -0.65 9.18 10.61
CA LYS A 30 -1.24 8.56 11.81
C LYS A 30 -1.92 9.59 12.71
N VAL A 31 -2.85 9.13 13.55
CA VAL A 31 -3.48 9.91 14.62
C VAL A 31 -3.39 9.12 15.93
N ASP A 32 -2.25 9.26 16.62
CA ASP A 32 -1.89 8.46 17.79
C ASP A 32 -2.95 8.53 18.92
N ARG A 33 -3.52 9.72 19.17
CA ARG A 33 -4.55 9.93 20.21
C ARG A 33 -5.82 9.09 19.97
N LEU A 34 -6.15 8.82 18.71
CA LEU A 34 -7.32 8.03 18.31
C LEU A 34 -6.95 6.58 17.96
N GLY A 35 -5.69 6.19 18.13
CA GLY A 35 -5.20 4.85 17.81
C GLY A 35 -5.22 4.53 16.30
N ILE A 36 -5.16 5.55 15.44
CA ILE A 36 -5.13 5.37 13.99
C ILE A 36 -3.66 5.25 13.56
N PRO A 37 -3.21 4.06 13.11
CA PRO A 37 -1.83 3.88 12.67
C PRO A 37 -1.61 4.53 11.30
N ASP A 38 -0.34 4.70 10.94
CA ASP A 38 0.03 4.91 9.54
C ASP A 38 -0.12 3.59 8.77
N VAL A 39 -0.33 3.73 7.46
CA VAL A 39 -0.43 2.62 6.53
C VAL A 39 0.65 2.81 5.48
N MET A 40 1.53 1.81 5.35
CA MET A 40 2.49 1.75 4.26
C MET A 40 1.77 1.31 2.98
N VAL A 41 1.93 2.08 1.92
CA VAL A 41 1.63 1.72 0.53
C VAL A 41 2.94 1.39 -0.19
N SER A 42 2.84 0.62 -1.25
CA SER A 42 3.99 0.24 -2.07
C SER A 42 3.52 0.05 -3.49
N ASP A 43 4.41 0.34 -4.44
CA ASP A 43 4.12 0.09 -5.84
C ASP A 43 3.87 -1.39 -6.12
N GLY A 44 3.03 -1.59 -7.12
CA GLY A 44 3.05 -2.81 -7.89
C GLY A 44 1.79 -3.03 -8.74
N PRO A 45 1.96 -3.28 -10.05
CA PRO A 45 0.97 -4.02 -10.83
C PRO A 45 1.38 -5.48 -11.12
N HIS A 46 2.67 -5.83 -10.95
CA HIS A 46 3.22 -7.14 -11.28
C HIS A 46 4.40 -7.53 -10.36
N GLY A 47 4.27 -7.21 -9.07
CA GLY A 47 5.29 -7.48 -8.06
C GLY A 47 5.35 -6.37 -7.02
N LEU A 48 5.64 -6.73 -5.76
CA LEU A 48 5.83 -5.78 -4.67
C LEU A 48 7.14 -5.03 -4.86
N ARG A 49 7.11 -3.69 -4.83
CA ARG A 49 8.32 -2.86 -4.86
C ARG A 49 8.44 -2.01 -3.60
N LYS A 50 9.07 -2.59 -2.58
CA LYS A 50 9.37 -1.92 -1.32
C LYS A 50 10.82 -1.44 -1.30
N GLN A 51 11.03 -0.14 -1.06
CA GLN A 51 12.39 0.42 -0.90
C GLN A 51 13.06 -0.13 0.36
N ASP A 52 14.36 -0.38 0.25
CA ASP A 52 15.19 -0.72 1.40
C ASP A 52 15.55 0.57 2.16
N ILE A 53 15.18 0.61 3.45
CA ILE A 53 15.34 1.80 4.31
C ILE A 53 16.81 2.12 4.58
N ASP A 54 17.71 1.15 4.41
CA ASP A 54 19.14 1.29 4.67
C ASP A 54 19.91 1.81 3.44
N THR A 55 19.20 2.07 2.34
CA THR A 55 19.79 2.44 1.05
C THR A 55 19.32 3.82 0.60
N VAL A 56 20.23 4.59 0.01
CA VAL A 56 19.92 5.90 -0.61
C VAL A 56 19.64 5.76 -2.10
N ASP A 57 19.82 4.57 -2.68
CA ASP A 57 19.52 4.31 -4.09
C ASP A 57 18.02 4.05 -4.25
N PRO A 58 17.28 4.90 -4.98
CA PRO A 58 15.85 4.69 -5.21
C PRO A 58 15.52 3.40 -5.99
N ASN A 59 16.52 2.77 -6.61
CA ASN A 59 16.38 1.52 -7.36
C ASN A 59 16.66 0.27 -6.52
N GLU A 60 17.23 0.42 -5.32
CA GLU A 60 17.39 -0.71 -4.41
C GLU A 60 16.07 -1.00 -3.70
N SER A 61 15.57 -2.21 -3.92
CA SER A 61 14.31 -2.70 -3.36
C SER A 61 14.57 -3.98 -2.60
N ILE A 62 13.78 -4.19 -1.55
CA ILE A 62 13.71 -5.48 -0.87
C ILE A 62 13.31 -6.53 -1.89
N LYS A 63 14.00 -7.67 -1.87
CA LYS A 63 13.80 -8.74 -2.83
C LYS A 63 12.35 -9.26 -2.78
N ALA A 64 11.70 -9.25 -3.94
CA ALA A 64 10.34 -9.74 -4.14
C ALA A 64 10.22 -10.52 -5.46
N VAL A 65 9.08 -11.16 -5.68
CA VAL A 65 8.78 -11.85 -6.94
C VAL A 65 8.41 -10.82 -8.01
N CYS A 66 9.04 -10.90 -9.17
CA CYS A 66 8.69 -10.11 -10.35
C CYS A 66 7.83 -10.98 -11.30
N PHE A 67 6.55 -10.66 -11.40
CA PHE A 67 5.60 -11.36 -12.26
C PHE A 67 5.64 -10.80 -13.68
N PRO A 68 5.12 -11.55 -14.69
CA PRO A 68 4.92 -11.00 -16.02
C PRO A 68 4.04 -9.75 -15.98
N ALA A 69 4.36 -8.75 -16.81
CA ALA A 69 3.57 -7.54 -16.91
C ALA A 69 2.13 -7.83 -17.38
N ALA A 70 1.19 -6.92 -17.09
CA ALA A 70 -0.23 -7.10 -17.36
C ALA A 70 -0.55 -7.44 -18.83
N CYS A 71 0.24 -6.94 -19.80
CA CYS A 71 0.07 -7.28 -21.21
C CYS A 71 0.35 -8.76 -21.51
N ALA A 72 1.30 -9.38 -20.80
CA ALA A 72 1.61 -10.80 -20.94
C ALA A 72 0.62 -11.67 -20.17
N THR A 73 0.24 -11.28 -18.95
CA THR A 73 -0.73 -12.05 -18.17
C THR A 73 -2.13 -12.00 -18.79
N ALA A 74 -2.53 -10.89 -19.42
CA ALA A 74 -3.78 -10.80 -20.17
C ALA A 74 -3.85 -11.79 -21.35
N CYS A 75 -2.70 -12.13 -21.97
CA CYS A 75 -2.64 -13.13 -23.04
C CYS A 75 -2.95 -14.57 -22.56
N SER A 76 -3.01 -14.82 -21.25
CA SER A 76 -3.47 -16.11 -20.72
C SER A 76 -4.98 -16.31 -20.92
N PHE A 77 -5.76 -15.22 -20.95
CA PHE A 77 -7.22 -15.24 -20.86
C PHE A 77 -7.76 -16.08 -19.68
N ASP A 78 -6.97 -16.23 -18.62
CA ASP A 78 -7.25 -17.12 -17.49
C ASP A 78 -7.50 -16.31 -16.21
N ARG A 79 -8.76 -16.30 -15.75
CA ARG A 79 -9.17 -15.57 -14.55
C ARG A 79 -8.70 -16.24 -13.26
N GLU A 80 -8.60 -17.57 -13.24
CA GLU A 80 -8.16 -18.31 -12.07
C GLU A 80 -6.67 -18.09 -11.83
N LEU A 81 -5.88 -18.08 -12.91
CA LEU A 81 -4.46 -17.70 -12.85
C LEU A 81 -4.28 -16.27 -12.33
N MET A 82 -5.11 -15.31 -12.77
CA MET A 82 -5.04 -13.93 -12.28
C MET A 82 -5.41 -13.81 -10.80
N LEU A 83 -6.38 -14.59 -10.33
CA LEU A 83 -6.73 -14.66 -8.91
C LEU A 83 -5.56 -15.21 -8.10
N SER A 84 -4.98 -16.34 -8.53
CA SER A 84 -3.83 -16.95 -7.86
C SER A 84 -2.62 -16.00 -7.80
N MET A 85 -2.33 -15.28 -8.89
CA MET A 85 -1.28 -14.24 -8.87
C MET A 85 -1.59 -13.12 -7.87
N GLY A 86 -2.84 -12.68 -7.80
CA GLY A 86 -3.29 -11.67 -6.84
C GLY A 86 -3.18 -12.12 -5.39
N GLU A 87 -3.51 -13.38 -5.10
CA GLU A 87 -3.33 -13.99 -3.78
C GLU A 87 -1.85 -14.02 -3.40
N THR A 88 -0.97 -14.49 -4.30
CA THR A 88 0.48 -14.49 -4.05
C THR A 88 1.06 -13.08 -3.90
N LEU A 89 0.50 -12.06 -4.55
CA LEU A 89 0.90 -10.66 -4.34
C LEU A 89 0.48 -10.12 -2.97
N GLY A 90 -0.55 -10.68 -2.35
CA GLY A 90 -1.10 -10.24 -1.07
C GLY A 90 -0.57 -10.98 0.17
N GLU A 91 0.17 -12.07 -0.01
CA GLU A 91 0.87 -12.84 1.05
C GLU A 91 2.07 -12.08 1.63
#